data_AF-A0A969P1R6-F1
#
_entry.id   AF-A0A969P1R6-F1
#
_cell.length_a   1.000
_cell.length_b   1.000
_cell.length_c   1.000
_cell.angle_alpha   90.00
_cell.angle_beta   90.00
_cell.angle_gamma   90.00
#
_symmetry.space_group_name_H-M   'P 1'
#
loop_
_entity.id
_entity.type
_entity.pdbx_description
1 polymer ?
#
loop_
_entity_poly.entity_id
_entity_poly.type
_entity_poly.pdbx_seq_one_letter_code
_entity_poly.pdbx_strand_id
1 'polypeptide(L)' 'LPPDFDYTTLKGLRNEARQVLQHIRPVTLGQASRLAGVNPSDVHILLFALERQNRLRADPQTAETVG' A
#
# COMPACT_ATOMS: atom_id res chain seq x y z
N LEU A 1 3.70 2.47 7.21
CA LEU A 1 3.60 1.70 5.96
C LEU A 1 4.90 0.93 5.85
N PRO A 2 4.89 -0.32 5.38
CA PRO A 2 6.12 -1.05 5.14
C PRO A 2 7.07 -0.22 4.27
N PRO A 3 8.35 -0.06 4.64
CA PRO A 3 9.29 0.79 3.90
C PRO A 3 9.50 0.30 2.46
N ASP A 4 9.40 -1.02 2.28
CA ASP A 4 9.52 -1.79 1.05
C ASP A 4 8.19 -1.94 0.29
N PHE A 5 7.11 -1.27 0.72
CA PHE A 5 5.82 -1.37 0.04
C PHE A 5 5.92 -0.89 -1.41
N ASP A 6 5.54 -1.76 -2.35
CA ASP A 6 5.55 -1.45 -3.78
C ASP A 6 4.19 -0.88 -4.23
N TYR A 7 4.10 0.45 -4.26
CA TYR A 7 2.92 1.17 -4.74
C TYR A 7 2.62 0.93 -6.22
N THR A 8 3.55 0.37 -7.01
CA THR A 8 3.27 0.04 -8.42
C THR A 8 2.26 -1.09 -8.57
N THR A 9 2.14 -1.94 -7.56
CA THR A 9 1.21 -3.08 -7.55
C THR A 9 -0.25 -2.68 -7.33
N LEU A 10 -0.50 -1.44 -6.89
CA LEU A 10 -1.84 -0.95 -6.56
C LEU A 10 -2.66 -0.65 -7.83
N LYS A 11 -3.52 -1.59 -8.19
CA LYS A 11 -4.54 -1.38 -9.24
C LYS A 11 -5.54 -0.31 -8.78
N GLY A 12 -5.93 0.57 -9.69
CA GLY A 12 -6.88 1.67 -9.40
C GLY A 12 -6.28 2.88 -8.69
N LEU A 13 -5.03 2.80 -8.19
CA LEU A 13 -4.33 3.95 -7.63
C LEU A 13 -3.96 4.93 -8.74
N ARG A 14 -4.36 6.20 -8.58
CA ARG A 14 -4.06 7.26 -9.54
C ARG A 14 -2.55 7.44 -9.73
N ASN A 15 -2.14 7.82 -10.94
CA ASN A 15 -0.72 8.01 -11.28
C ASN A 15 -0.04 9.06 -10.40
N GLU A 16 -0.72 10.19 -10.15
CA GLU A 16 -0.25 11.25 -9.26
C GLU A 16 -0.03 10.72 -7.83
N ALA A 17 -1.04 10.10 -7.24
CA ALA A 17 -0.94 9.51 -5.90
C ALA A 17 0.19 8.48 -5.82
N ARG A 18 0.36 7.64 -6.85
CA ARG A 18 1.46 6.67 -6.94
C ARG A 18 2.83 7.35 -6.92
N GLN A 19 3.04 8.38 -7.75
CA GLN A 19 4.30 9.13 -7.80
C GLN A 19 4.59 9.79 -6.45
N VAL A 20 3.59 10.45 -5.87
CA VAL A 20 3.70 11.12 -4.57
C VAL A 20 4.05 10.12 -3.46
N LEU A 21 3.34 8.99 -3.37
CA LEU A 21 3.57 7.96 -2.36
C LEU A 21 4.94 7.29 -2.51
N GLN A 22 5.39 7.06 -3.75
CA GLN A 22 6.72 6.51 -4.03
C GLN A 22 7.85 7.46 -3.65
N HIS A 23 7.65 8.77 -3.86
CA HIS A 23 8.63 9.80 -3.55
C HIS A 23 8.69 10.10 -2.05
N ILE A 24 7.53 10.32 -1.42
CA ILE A 24 7.44 10.77 -0.02
C ILE A 24 7.59 9.60 0.98
N ARG A 25 7.17 8.39 0.61
CA ARG A 25 7.23 7.19 1.47
C ARG A 25 6.64 7.41 2.88
N PRO A 26 5.35 7.78 3.00
CA PRO A 26 4.75 8.07 4.30
C PRO A 26 4.78 6.86 5.23
N VAL A 27 5.04 7.08 6.52
CA VAL A 27 5.12 5.99 7.51
C VAL A 27 3.75 5.64 8.11
N THR A 28 2.71 6.43 7.85
CA THR A 28 1.33 6.12 8.27
C THR A 28 0.31 6.49 7.20
N LEU A 29 -0.89 5.87 7.26
CA LEU A 29 -2.02 6.26 6.40
C LEU A 29 -2.45 7.71 6.66
N GLY A 30 -2.39 8.19 7.91
CA GLY A 30 -2.71 9.58 8.24
C GLY A 30 -1.70 10.59 7.71
N GLN A 31 -0.45 10.20 7.46
CA GLN A 31 0.48 11.02 6.70
C GLN A 31 0.11 11.01 5.21
N ALA A 32 -0.12 9.83 4.63
CA ALA A 32 -0.51 9.69 3.24
C ALA A 32 -1.75 10.52 2.88
N SER A 33 -2.77 10.55 3.75
CA SER A 33 -4.02 11.27 3.52
C SER A 33 -3.89 12.80 3.50
N ARG A 34 -2.75 13.35 3.95
CA ARG A 34 -2.48 14.80 3.94
C ARG A 34 -1.57 15.22 2.79
N LEU A 35 -1.09 14.28 1.96
CA LEU A 35 -0.22 14.60 0.84
C LEU A 35 -1.03 15.22 -0.29
N ALA A 36 -0.52 16.32 -0.85
CA ALA A 36 -1.07 16.89 -2.08
C ALA A 36 -1.04 15.83 -3.20
N GLY A 37 -2.14 15.72 -3.94
CA GLY A 37 -2.29 14.72 -5.00
C GLY A 37 -2.74 13.33 -4.53
N VAL A 38 -2.91 13.11 -3.22
CA VAL A 38 -3.49 11.89 -2.64
C VAL A 38 -4.89 12.18 -2.13
N ASN A 39 -5.89 11.57 -2.77
CA ASN A 39 -7.30 11.77 -2.42
C ASN A 39 -7.82 10.66 -1.49
N PRO A 40 -8.99 10.83 -0.84
CA PRO A 40 -9.55 9.80 0.05
C PRO A 40 -9.68 8.40 -0.58
N SER A 41 -10.06 8.32 -1.85
CA SER A 41 -10.15 7.04 -2.57
C SER A 41 -8.80 6.34 -2.72
N ASP A 42 -7.71 7.09 -2.94
CA ASP A 42 -6.35 6.54 -3.04
C ASP A 42 -5.92 5.93 -1.70
N VAL A 43 -6.27 6.59 -0.59
CA VAL A 43 -6.02 6.11 0.77
C VAL A 43 -6.80 4.81 1.05
N HIS A 44 -8.06 4.71 0.62
CA HIS A 44 -8.83 3.47 0.76
C HIS A 44 -8.20 2.30 -0.01
N ILE A 45 -7.73 2.53 -1.25
CA ILE A 45 -7.03 1.50 -2.04
C ILE A 45 -5.77 1.02 -1.31
N LEU A 46 -4.99 1.95 -0.77
CA LEU A 46 -3.79 1.64 0.00
C LEU A 46 -4.12 0.85 1.27
N LEU A 47 -5.17 1.22 2.01
CA LEU A 47 -5.64 0.50 3.19
C LEU A 47 -5.98 -0.96 2.86
N PHE A 48 -6.83 -1.21 1.86
CA PHE A 48 -7.22 -2.57 1.48
C PHE A 48 -6.03 -3.42 1.05
N ALA A 49 -5.06 -2.83 0.36
CA ALA A 49 -3.86 -3.54 -0.06
C ALA A 49 -2.98 -3.96 1.14
N LEU A 50 -2.84 -3.07 2.14
CA LEU A 50 -2.10 -3.38 3.36
C LEU A 50 -2.80 -4.47 4.17
N GLU A 51 -4.13 -4.43 4.29
CA GLU A 51 -4.91 -5.47 4.96
C GLU A 51 -4.76 -6.83 4.26
N ARG A 52 -4.82 -6.85 2.91
CA ARG A 52 -4.59 -8.05 2.12
C ARG A 52 -3.19 -8.62 2.36
N GLN A 53 -2.16 -7.77 2.31
CA GLN A 53 -0.78 -8.18 2.54
C GLN A 53 -0.58 -8.73 3.96
N ASN A 54 -1.22 -8.11 4.97
CA ASN A 54 -1.15 -8.56 6.35
C ASN A 54 -1.81 -9.94 6.52
N ARG A 55 -2.96 -10.17 5.87
CA ARG A 55 -3.65 -11.47 5.90
C ARG A 55 -2.79 -12.58 5.28
N LEU A 56 -2.14 -12.30 4.15
CA LEU A 56 -1.25 -13.26 3.49
C LEU A 56 0.00 -13.58 4.34
N ARG A 57 0.49 -12.62 5.13
CA ARG A 57 1.61 -12.83 6.05
C ARG A 57 1.21 -13.60 7.32
N ALA A 58 -0.05 -13.48 7.74
CA ALA A 58 -0.56 -14.12 8.95
C ALA A 58 -0.95 -15.60 8.77
N ASP A 59 -0.91 -16.14 7.55
CA ASP A 59 -1.33 -17.50 7.24
C ASP A 59 -0.11 -18.41 6.96
N PRO A 60 0.44 -19.12 7.97
CA PRO A 60 1.70 -19.85 7.85
C PRO A 60 1.66 -21.05 6.89
N GLN A 61 0.48 -21.55 6.50
CA GLN A 61 0.34 -22.67 5.56
C GLN A 61 0.67 -22.30 4.09
N THR A 62 0.80 -21.02 3.76
CA THR A 62 1.12 -20.58 2.38
C THR A 62 2.63 -20.57 2.09
N ALA A 63 3.48 -20.70 3.12
CA ALA A 63 4.93 -20.60 2.99
C ALA A 63 5.62 -21.91 2.55
N GLU A 64 4.91 -23.04 2.53
CA GLU A 64 5.53 -24.38 2.42
C GLU A 64 5.25 -25.12 1.09
N THR A 65 4.46 -24.59 0.14
CA THR A 65 4.12 -25.34 -1.09
C THR A 65 5.02 -25.04 -2.30
N VAL A 66 6.08 -24.26 -2.16
CA VAL A 66 7.08 -24.07 -3.23
C VAL A 66 8.47 -24.41 -2.70
N GLY A 67 8.72 -25.71 -2.56
CA GLY A 67 10.00 -26.31 -2.20
C GLY A 67 10.12 -27.70 -2.78
#